data_AF-A0A950RSV7-F1
#
_entry.id   AF-A0A950RSV7-F1
#
_cell.length_a   1.000
_cell.length_b   1.000
_cell.length_c   1.000
_cell.angle_alpha   90.00
_cell.angle_beta   90.00
_cell.angle_gamma   90.00
#
_symmetry.space_group_name_H-M   'P 1'
#
loop_
_entity.id
_entity.type
_entity.pdbx_description
1 polymer ?
#
loop_
_entity_poly.entity_id
_entity_poly.type
_entity_poly.pdbx_seq_one_letter_code
_entity_poly.pdbx_strand_id
1 'polypeptide(L)'
;PPEIFPFLGCSRLEEPLSHYPVDVLFHGHAHHGRYEGRTQRNIPVYNVAYSLLRRTFPDRPPFHLEKFSLEEAVEERPVAGQ
;
A
#
# COMPACT_ATOMS: atom_id res chain seq x y z
N PRO A 1 16.78 0.61 11.92
CA PRO A 1 15.90 1.51 11.13
C PRO A 1 15.47 2.70 12.00
N PRO A 2 15.38 3.93 11.47
CA PRO A 2 14.69 4.98 12.18
C PRO A 2 13.28 4.47 12.50
N GLU A 3 12.85 4.60 13.74
CA GLU A 3 11.54 4.11 14.19
C GLU A 3 10.45 4.59 13.22
N ILE A 4 9.46 3.73 12.94
CA ILE A 4 8.22 4.20 12.34
C ILE A 4 7.75 5.31 13.26
N PHE A 5 7.67 6.55 12.74
CA PHE A 5 7.23 7.68 13.54
C PHE A 5 6.00 7.26 14.33
N PRO A 6 5.91 7.59 15.63
CA PRO A 6 4.78 7.18 16.44
C PRO A 6 3.48 7.53 15.69
N PHE A 7 2.54 6.59 15.69
CA PHE A 7 1.25 6.67 14.99
C PHE A 7 1.27 6.48 13.46
N LEU A 8 2.41 6.18 12.82
CA LEU A 8 2.49 5.88 11.38
C LEU A 8 2.55 4.38 11.04
N GLY A 9 2.31 3.50 12.01
CA GLY A 9 2.21 2.06 11.77
C GLY A 9 2.58 1.22 12.98
N CYS A 10 2.52 -0.10 12.81
CA CYS A 10 2.91 -1.07 13.81
C CYS A 10 3.49 -2.32 13.13
N SER A 11 4.62 -2.83 13.63
CA SER A 11 5.20 -4.10 13.15
C SER A 11 4.25 -5.28 13.31
N ARG A 12 3.29 -5.22 14.25
CA ARG A 12 2.25 -6.24 14.41
C ARG A 12 1.36 -6.42 13.17
N LEU A 13 1.32 -5.44 12.27
CA LEU A 13 0.59 -5.57 11.01
C LEU A 13 1.42 -6.30 9.94
N GLU A 14 2.73 -6.46 10.11
CA GLU A 14 3.57 -7.18 9.13
C GLU A 14 3.27 -8.68 9.11
N GLU A 15 3.05 -9.28 10.28
CA GLU A 15 2.82 -10.73 10.43
C GLU A 15 1.58 -11.18 9.64
N PRO A 16 0.39 -10.54 9.77
CA PRO A 16 -0.76 -10.89 8.94
C PRO A 16 -0.50 -10.71 7.43
N LEU A 17 0.21 -9.66 7.03
CA LEU A 17 0.54 -9.40 5.62
C LEU A 17 1.50 -10.43 5.03
N SER A 18 2.24 -11.13 5.90
CA SER A 18 3.13 -12.21 5.52
C SER A 18 2.45 -13.57 5.50
N HIS A 19 1.44 -13.80 6.35
CA HIS A 19 0.83 -15.12 6.49
C HIS A 19 -0.41 -15.34 5.62
N TYR A 20 -1.10 -14.27 5.21
CA TYR A 20 -2.31 -14.37 4.42
C TYR A 20 -2.10 -13.92 2.97
N PRO A 21 -2.82 -14.51 2.00
CA PRO A 21 -2.82 -14.02 0.63
C PRO A 21 -3.50 -12.65 0.59
N VAL A 22 -2.72 -11.61 0.31
CA VAL A 22 -3.19 -10.24 0.17
C VAL A 22 -2.86 -9.74 -1.23
N ASP A 23 -3.88 -9.27 -1.96
CA ASP A 23 -3.72 -8.79 -3.33
C ASP A 23 -3.36 -7.30 -3.38
N VAL A 24 -3.88 -6.51 -2.43
CA VAL A 24 -3.65 -5.05 -2.38
C VAL A 24 -3.77 -4.52 -0.96
N LEU A 25 -3.01 -3.47 -0.65
CA LEU A 25 -3.06 -2.76 0.62
C LEU A 25 -3.39 -1.28 0.46
N PHE A 26 -4.18 -0.77 1.40
CA PHE A 26 -4.50 0.65 1.50
C PHE A 26 -4.19 1.16 2.89
N HIS A 27 -3.57 2.33 2.99
CA HIS A 27 -3.39 3.03 4.25
C HIS A 27 -3.59 4.54 4.08
N GLY A 28 -3.80 5.26 5.18
CA GLY A 28 -3.91 6.72 5.19
C GLY A 28 -2.83 7.37 6.05
N HIS A 29 -3.17 8.56 6.58
CA HIS A 29 -2.43 9.33 7.59
C HIS A 29 -1.05 9.90 7.16
N ALA A 30 -0.31 9.23 6.29
CA ALA A 30 0.98 9.70 5.78
C ALA A 30 0.80 10.78 4.69
N HIS A 31 0.34 11.98 5.07
CA HIS A 31 0.01 13.09 4.17
C HIS A 31 1.20 13.59 3.32
N HIS A 32 2.41 13.41 3.81
CA HIS A 32 3.67 13.74 3.14
C HIS A 32 4.39 12.52 2.57
N GLY A 33 3.73 11.35 2.58
CA GLY A 33 4.26 10.13 2.00
C GLY A 33 4.16 10.12 0.47
N ARG A 34 4.32 8.91 -0.09
CA ARG A 34 4.12 8.63 -1.52
C ARG A 34 2.77 7.96 -1.73
N TYR A 35 2.23 8.11 -2.94
CA TYR A 35 0.95 7.51 -3.34
C TYR A 35 1.02 5.99 -3.41
N GLU A 36 2.13 5.43 -3.90
CA GLU A 36 2.32 4.00 -4.10
C GLU A 36 3.64 3.52 -3.50
N GLY A 37 3.64 2.26 -3.06
CA GLY A 37 4.81 1.50 -2.63
C GLY A 37 4.53 0.00 -2.70
N ARG A 38 5.49 -0.82 -2.26
CA ARG A 38 5.33 -2.28 -2.22
C ARG A 38 5.87 -2.87 -0.92
N THR A 39 5.26 -3.96 -0.45
CA THR A 39 5.78 -4.73 0.69
C THR A 39 6.97 -5.60 0.27
N GLN A 40 7.64 -6.24 1.23
CA GLN A 40 8.72 -7.21 0.95
C GLN A 40 8.24 -8.40 0.11
N ARG A 41 6.96 -8.78 0.20
CA ARG A 41 6.34 -9.83 -0.60
C ARG A 41 5.77 -9.33 -1.93
N ASN A 42 6.20 -8.14 -2.35
CA ASN A 42 5.78 -7.48 -3.56
C ASN A 42 4.27 -7.21 -3.63
N ILE A 43 3.59 -7.01 -2.49
CA ILE A 43 2.17 -6.63 -2.47
C ILE A 43 2.09 -5.11 -2.72
N PRO A 44 1.27 -4.63 -3.68
CA PRO A 44 1.11 -3.21 -3.91
C PRO A 44 0.41 -2.52 -2.72
N VAL A 45 0.91 -1.33 -2.36
CA VAL A 45 0.45 -0.53 -1.22
C VAL A 45 0.11 0.87 -1.71
N TYR A 46 -1.13 1.32 -1.44
CA TYR A 46 -1.62 2.64 -1.82
C TYR A 46 -1.90 3.50 -0.60
N ASN A 47 -1.35 4.71 -0.61
CA ASN A 47 -1.64 5.73 0.37
C ASN A 47 -2.82 6.59 -0.09
N VAL A 48 -3.95 6.43 0.59
CA VAL A 48 -5.22 7.09 0.31
C VAL A 48 -5.47 8.33 1.17
N ALA A 49 -4.42 8.90 1.78
CA ALA A 49 -4.53 10.15 2.51
C ALA A 49 -5.03 11.28 1.60
N TYR A 50 -6.14 11.93 1.99
CA TYR A 50 -6.78 12.99 1.19
C TYR A 50 -5.81 14.12 0.79
N SER A 51 -5.01 14.61 1.73
CA SER A 51 -4.02 15.68 1.47
C SER A 51 -2.96 15.28 0.44
N LEU A 52 -2.59 14.00 0.43
CA LEU A 52 -1.68 13.46 -0.57
C LEU A 52 -2.40 13.34 -1.92
N LEU A 53 -3.59 12.72 -1.97
CA LEU A 53 -4.34 12.52 -3.20
C LEU A 53 -4.67 13.84 -3.90
N ARG A 54 -5.11 14.86 -3.15
CA ARG A 54 -5.39 16.21 -3.70
C ARG A 54 -4.15 16.87 -4.31
N ARG A 55 -2.96 16.62 -3.75
CA ARG A 55 -1.70 17.14 -4.28
C ARG A 55 -1.21 16.34 -5.50
N THR A 56 -1.33 15.02 -5.44
CA THR A 56 -0.87 14.11 -6.50
C THR A 56 -1.77 14.16 -7.73
N PHE A 57 -3.08 14.38 -7.53
CA PHE A 57 -4.09 14.34 -8.58
C PHE A 57 -5.06 15.53 -8.48
N PRO A 58 -4.58 16.77 -8.70
CA PRO A 58 -5.38 17.98 -8.48
C PRO A 58 -6.60 18.09 -9.39
N ASP A 59 -6.54 17.48 -10.59
CA ASP A 59 -7.58 17.58 -11.62
C ASP A 59 -8.56 16.40 -11.59
N ARG A 60 -8.41 15.46 -10.64
CA ARG A 60 -9.31 14.31 -10.52
C ARG A 60 -10.50 14.62 -9.60
N PRO A 61 -11.65 13.94 -9.79
CA PRO A 61 -12.76 14.00 -8.85
C PRO A 61 -12.32 13.66 -7.42
N PRO A 62 -13.06 14.10 -6.38
CA PRO A 62 -12.73 13.83 -4.98
C PRO A 62 -12.83 12.34 -4.58
N PHE A 63 -13.25 11.48 -5.51
CA PHE A 63 -13.25 10.04 -5.38
C PHE A 63 -12.35 9.42 -6.45
N HIS A 64 -11.61 8.38 -6.07
CA HIS A 64 -10.69 7.64 -6.92
C HIS A 64 -11.22 6.23 -7.14
N LEU A 65 -11.22 5.77 -8.39
CA LEU A 65 -11.57 4.40 -8.76
C LEU A 65 -10.31 3.73 -9.29
N GLU A 66 -9.78 2.80 -8.51
CA GLU A 66 -8.66 1.93 -8.91
C GLU A 66 -9.19 0.55 -9.25
N LYS A 67 -8.77 0.01 -10.40
CA LYS A 67 -9.13 -1.34 -10.84
C LYS A 67 -7.92 -2.24 -10.65
N PHE A 68 -8.13 -3.37 -10.00
CA PHE A 68 -7.11 -4.38 -9.79
C PHE A 68 -7.53 -5.66 -10.50
N SER A 69 -6.64 -6.21 -11.32
CA SER A 69 -6.78 -7.59 -11.78
C SER A 69 -6.26 -8.52 -10.69
N LEU A 70 -7.06 -9.53 -10.34
CA LEU A 70 -6.63 -10.57 -9.40
C LEU A 70 -5.59 -11.51 -10.02
N GLU A 71 -5.46 -11.52 -11.35
CA GLU A 71 -4.52 -12.38 -12.09
C GLU A 71 -3.12 -11.74 -12.13
N GLU A 72 -3.04 -10.43 -12.40
CA GLU A 72 -1.79 -9.66 -12.46
C GLU A 72 -1.11 -9.57 -11.08
N ALA A 73 -1.90 -9.52 -10.00
CA ALA A 73 -1.41 -9.53 -8.62
C ALA A 73 -0.72 -10.86 -8.23
N VAL A 74 -0.92 -11.94 -8.99
CA VAL A 74 -0.34 -13.26 -8.73
C VAL A 74 0.98 -13.44 -9.49
N GLU A 75 1.08 -12.96 -10.74
CA GLU A 75 2.30 -13.09 -11.55
C GLU A 75 3.51 -12.32 -10.99
N GLU A 76 3.28 -11.20 -10.31
CA GLU A 76 4.35 -10.42 -9.68
C GLU A 76 4.77 -10.94 -8.29
N ARG A 77 4.14 -11.99 -7.76
CA ARG A 77 4.53 -12.52 -6.44
C ARG A 77 5.81 -13.34 -6.55
N PRO A 78 6.83 -13.10 -5.71
CA PRO A 78 7.92 -14.05 -5.59
C PRO A 78 7.33 -15.38 -5.10
N VAL A 79 7.63 -16.46 -5.81
CA VAL A 79 7.27 -17.82 -5.39
C VAL A 79 7.87 -18.04 -4.01
N ALA A 80 7.03 -18.28 -3.00
CA ALA A 80 7.49 -18.60 -1.66
C ALA A 80 8.30 -19.92 -1.72
N GLY A 81 9.63 -19.78 -1.68
CA GLY A 81 10.57 -20.91 -1.69
C GLY A 81 11.49 -20.95 -2.90
N GLN A 82 12.49 -20.06 -2.91
CA GLN A 82 13.87 -20.35 -3.34
C GLN A 82 14.83 -19.66 -2.37
#